data_AF-A0A5U1KF01-F1
#
_entry.id   AF-A0A5U1KF01-F1
#
_cell.length_a   1.000
_cell.length_b   1.000
_cell.length_c   1.000
_cell.angle_alpha   90.00
_cell.angle_beta   90.00
_cell.angle_gamma   90.00
#
_symmetry.space_group_name_H-M   'P 1'
#
loop_
_entity.id
_entity.type
_entity.pdbx_description
1 polymer ?
#
loop_
_entity_poly.entity_id
_entity_poly.type
_entity_poly.pdbx_seq_one_letter_code
_entity_poly.pdbx_strand_id
1 'polypeptide(L)'
;PQAPSRLRPDRWPARAEAARNKVLDRMAAQGVWPAETVRESREEPVWLAPRQMPQLAPLFARMMLSKSRSDKIVTTLDAGLQRQLEDLARAWKGRLPARSSLAMIVVDHTDMSVRGWVGSVDLNDDSRFGHVDMVTAIRSPGSVLKPFVYGLALDDGLIHPASLLQDVPRRTGDYRPGNFDSGFHGPVSMSDALVRSLNLPAVQVLEAYGPKRFAAKLRNVGLPLYLPAGAAPNLSLILGGAGARLDEMAAAYSAFARHGKAAKLRLQPDDPLSERPLMSPGAAWIIRRIMADEAQPLPDNALPRIVPLAWKTGTSYGYRDAWAIGVNARYIIGIWTGRPDGTPVVGQFGFASAVPLLNQVNNLLLAHTGRLPEDPRPQTVSRGVICWPGGQTLPAGDSNCRRRLATWLLDDSQPPTLLLPEQEDINGIRFPVWLD
;
A
#
# COMPACT_ATOMS: atom_id res chain seq x y z
N PRO A 1 34.01 35.24 19.34
CA PRO A 1 32.97 35.14 20.40
C PRO A 1 33.36 34.11 21.47
N GLN A 2 33.30 34.47 22.76
CA GLN A 2 33.88 33.64 23.84
C GLN A 2 33.10 32.35 24.17
N ALA A 3 31.76 32.34 24.03
CA ALA A 3 30.95 31.16 24.38
C ALA A 3 29.60 31.12 23.62
N PRO A 4 29.60 30.94 22.29
CA PRO A 4 28.40 31.08 21.46
C PRO A 4 27.25 30.12 21.84
N SER A 5 27.53 28.91 22.32
CA SER A 5 26.49 27.95 22.74
C SER A 5 25.85 28.29 24.10
N ARG A 6 26.58 28.92 25.03
CA ARG A 6 26.12 29.27 26.39
C ARG A 6 25.36 30.59 26.44
N LEU A 7 25.58 31.46 25.46
CA LEU A 7 25.02 32.81 25.36
C LEU A 7 23.90 32.91 24.32
N ARG A 8 23.31 31.78 23.94
CA ARG A 8 22.18 31.71 23.00
C ARG A 8 20.94 32.41 23.58
N PRO A 9 20.44 33.51 22.99
CA PRO A 9 19.28 34.23 23.50
C PRO A 9 18.00 33.38 23.53
N ASP A 10 17.86 32.45 22.59
CA ASP A 10 16.70 31.58 22.46
C ASP A 10 16.68 30.40 23.46
N ARG A 11 17.80 30.13 24.15
CA ARG A 11 17.91 29.09 25.19
C ARG A 11 18.19 29.66 26.58
N TRP A 12 18.95 30.74 26.65
CA TRP A 12 19.49 31.33 27.89
C TRP A 12 19.40 32.86 27.87
N PRO A 13 18.19 33.45 27.80
CA PRO A 13 17.99 34.88 27.59
C PRO A 13 18.73 35.75 28.62
N ALA A 14 18.67 35.41 29.91
CA ALA A 14 19.37 36.14 30.96
C ALA A 14 20.92 36.12 30.81
N ARG A 15 21.49 35.00 30.32
CA ARG A 15 22.93 34.90 30.07
C ARG A 15 23.35 35.72 28.86
N ALA A 16 22.52 35.70 27.81
CA ALA A 16 22.73 36.50 26.61
C ALA A 16 22.65 38.00 26.92
N GLU A 17 21.67 38.41 27.72
CA GLU A 17 21.50 39.77 28.21
C GLU A 17 22.71 40.23 29.04
N ALA A 18 23.14 39.44 30.02
CA ALA A 18 24.32 39.78 30.82
C ALA A 18 25.58 39.93 29.96
N ALA A 19 25.74 39.08 28.94
CA ALA A 19 26.86 39.19 28.00
C ALA A 19 26.76 40.43 27.09
N ARG A 20 25.55 40.76 26.60
CA ARG A 20 25.27 41.99 25.84
C ARG A 20 25.60 43.22 26.68
N ASN A 21 25.12 43.27 27.92
CA ASN A 21 25.37 44.39 28.84
C ASN A 21 26.87 44.56 29.11
N LYS A 22 27.60 43.45 29.32
CA LYS A 22 29.06 43.49 29.49
C LYS A 22 29.80 44.07 28.27
N VAL A 23 29.30 43.83 27.06
CA VAL A 23 29.89 44.42 25.84
C VAL A 23 29.57 45.91 25.76
N LEU A 24 28.31 46.30 26.01
CA LEU A 24 27.90 47.70 26.03
C LEU A 24 28.70 48.52 27.06
N ASP A 25 28.92 47.98 28.25
CA ASP A 25 29.71 48.63 29.30
C ASP A 25 31.17 48.86 28.86
N ARG A 26 31.75 47.94 28.08
CA ARG A 26 33.10 48.11 27.50
C ARG A 26 33.13 49.16 26.39
N MET A 27 32.08 49.24 25.57
CA MET A 27 31.98 50.24 24.50
C MET A 27 31.90 51.67 25.07
N ALA A 28 31.17 51.85 26.18
CA ALA A 28 31.17 53.11 26.92
C ALA A 28 32.56 53.42 27.51
N ALA A 29 33.17 52.46 28.21
CA ALA A 29 34.48 52.66 28.86
C ALA A 29 35.62 53.00 27.90
N GLN A 30 35.54 52.54 26.64
CA GLN A 30 36.53 52.81 25.60
C GLN A 30 36.21 54.06 24.77
N GLY A 31 35.11 54.79 25.09
CA GLY A 31 34.69 55.98 24.35
C GLY A 31 34.21 55.70 22.93
N VAL A 32 33.87 54.44 22.61
CA VAL A 32 33.37 54.05 21.29
C VAL A 32 31.95 54.56 21.10
N TRP A 33 31.08 54.40 22.11
CA TRP A 33 29.69 54.87 22.10
C TRP A 33 29.41 55.83 23.26
N PRO A 34 28.53 56.83 23.09
CA PRO A 34 28.07 57.69 24.17
C PRO A 34 27.39 56.88 25.30
N ALA A 35 27.56 57.34 26.54
CA ALA A 35 26.95 56.70 27.72
C ALA A 35 25.42 56.64 27.65
N GLU A 36 24.81 57.67 27.05
CA GLU A 36 23.36 57.75 26.82
C GLU A 36 22.87 56.59 25.93
N THR A 37 23.52 56.40 24.78
CA THR A 37 23.22 55.31 23.84
C THR A 37 23.40 53.93 24.49
N VAL A 38 24.40 53.76 25.35
CA VAL A 38 24.62 52.51 26.09
C VAL A 38 23.52 52.26 27.12
N ARG A 39 23.01 53.30 27.79
CA ARG A 39 21.89 53.19 28.73
C ARG A 39 20.61 52.77 28.00
N GLU A 40 20.27 53.45 26.92
CA GLU A 40 19.10 53.12 26.09
C GLU A 40 19.19 51.69 25.53
N SER A 41 20.35 51.30 25.00
CA SER A 41 20.58 49.95 24.44
C SER A 41 20.48 48.81 25.47
N ARG A 42 20.62 49.11 26.77
CA ARG A 42 20.45 48.13 27.86
C ARG A 42 18.98 47.86 28.18
N GLU A 43 18.10 48.83 27.92
CA GLU A 43 16.66 48.71 28.18
C GLU A 43 15.96 47.83 27.13
N GLU A 44 16.58 47.67 25.95
CA GLU A 44 16.07 46.75 24.93
C GLU A 44 16.13 45.29 25.42
N PRO A 45 15.03 44.51 25.35
CA PRO A 45 15.07 43.11 25.76
C PRO A 45 15.86 42.25 24.79
N VAL A 46 16.75 41.38 25.30
CA VAL A 46 17.42 40.36 24.48
C VAL A 46 16.49 39.15 24.35
N TRP A 47 15.57 39.27 23.39
CA TRP A 47 14.61 38.23 23.06
C TRP A 47 14.82 37.71 21.65
N LEU A 48 14.97 36.40 21.52
CA LEU A 48 14.95 35.71 20.24
C LEU A 48 13.99 34.54 20.36
N ALA A 49 12.90 34.57 19.58
CA ALA A 49 12.01 33.43 19.48
C ALA A 49 12.80 32.17 19.10
N PRO A 50 12.53 31.01 19.71
CA PRO A 50 13.13 29.76 19.26
C PRO A 50 12.85 29.58 17.77
N ARG A 51 13.90 29.31 17.00
CA ARG A 51 13.74 29.03 15.57
C ARG A 51 12.96 27.72 15.44
N GLN A 52 11.66 27.81 15.20
CA GLN A 52 10.85 26.66 14.86
C GLN A 52 11.16 26.29 13.41
N MET A 53 12.04 25.31 13.23
CA MET A 53 12.17 24.68 11.90
C MET A 53 10.97 23.75 11.73
N PRO A 54 10.07 24.00 10.75
CA PRO A 54 8.98 23.09 10.49
C PRO A 54 9.58 21.73 10.10
N GLN A 55 9.30 20.71 10.92
CA GLN A 55 9.74 19.34 10.66
C GLN A 55 8.68 18.62 9.83
N LEU A 56 8.66 18.92 8.54
CA LEU A 56 7.81 18.24 7.58
C LEU A 56 8.55 17.01 7.04
N ALA A 57 7.87 15.85 7.03
CA ALA A 57 8.38 14.55 6.60
C ALA A 57 9.76 14.17 7.20
N PRO A 58 9.96 14.24 8.54
CA PRO A 58 11.28 14.08 9.15
C PRO A 58 11.92 12.71 8.89
N LEU A 59 11.12 11.63 8.88
CA LEU A 59 11.61 10.28 8.60
C LEU A 59 12.04 10.12 7.14
N PHE A 60 11.27 10.69 6.21
CA PHE A 60 11.63 10.74 4.79
C PHE A 60 12.89 11.56 4.56
N ALA A 61 13.00 12.75 5.18
CA ALA A 61 14.18 13.59 5.10
C ALA A 61 15.44 12.85 5.58
N ARG A 62 15.34 12.13 6.71
CA ARG A 62 16.44 11.30 7.23
C ARG A 62 16.80 10.17 6.26
N MET A 63 15.82 9.52 5.65
CA MET A 63 16.06 8.50 4.62
C MET A 63 16.80 9.11 3.41
N MET A 64 16.37 10.28 2.92
CA MET A 64 17.00 10.93 1.76
C MET A 64 18.44 11.38 2.05
N LEU A 65 18.70 11.91 3.26
CA LEU A 65 20.05 12.24 3.71
C LEU A 65 20.98 11.01 3.77
N SER A 66 20.44 9.82 4.07
CA SER A 66 21.25 8.59 4.05
C SER A 66 21.64 8.14 2.62
N LYS A 67 20.95 8.63 1.59
CA LYS A 67 21.10 8.22 0.19
C LYS A 67 21.93 9.21 -0.64
N SER A 68 22.15 10.43 -0.15
CA SER A 68 22.80 11.50 -0.88
C SER A 68 23.81 12.24 -0.01
N ARG A 69 24.91 12.69 -0.62
CA ARG A 69 25.90 13.56 0.01
C ARG A 69 25.72 15.03 -0.37
N SER A 70 24.69 15.35 -1.16
CA SER A 70 24.41 16.71 -1.61
C SER A 70 23.96 17.61 -0.46
N ASP A 71 24.42 18.85 -0.44
CA ASP A 71 24.01 19.86 0.55
C ASP A 71 22.53 20.25 0.43
N LYS A 72 21.95 20.07 -0.77
CA LYS A 72 20.53 20.30 -1.05
C LYS A 72 19.95 19.11 -1.80
N ILE A 73 18.89 18.54 -1.25
CA ILE A 73 18.12 17.45 -1.86
C ILE A 73 16.74 18.00 -2.20
N VAL A 74 16.40 18.02 -3.49
CA VAL A 74 15.05 18.40 -3.95
C VAL A 74 14.27 17.12 -4.18
N THR A 75 13.11 17.00 -3.53
CA THR A 75 12.31 15.78 -3.56
C THR A 75 10.99 16.02 -4.29
N THR A 76 10.24 14.95 -4.56
CA THR A 76 8.92 15.02 -5.20
C THR A 76 7.77 15.30 -4.23
N LEU A 77 8.03 15.36 -2.92
CA LEU A 77 7.00 15.56 -1.92
C LEU A 77 6.26 16.88 -2.14
N ASP A 78 4.94 16.82 -2.02
CA ASP A 78 4.08 17.98 -2.02
C ASP A 78 3.96 18.52 -0.59
N ALA A 79 4.53 19.70 -0.34
CA ALA A 79 4.56 20.25 1.02
C ALA A 79 3.17 20.60 1.58
N GLY A 80 2.18 20.86 0.73
CA GLY A 80 0.80 21.13 1.15
C GLY A 80 0.12 19.84 1.59
N LEU A 81 0.12 18.84 0.71
CA LEU A 81 -0.43 17.51 0.98
C LEU A 81 0.26 16.85 2.18
N GLN A 82 1.58 16.89 2.25
CA GLN A 82 2.34 16.29 3.35
C GLN A 82 1.90 16.84 4.72
N ARG A 83 1.65 18.14 4.81
CA ARG A 83 1.15 18.76 6.06
C ARG A 83 -0.24 18.25 6.41
N GLN A 84 -1.14 18.17 5.43
CA GLN A 84 -2.48 17.61 5.63
C GLN A 84 -2.43 16.15 6.07
N LEU A 85 -1.51 15.35 5.51
CA LEU A 85 -1.31 13.95 5.92
C LEU A 85 -0.77 13.84 7.34
N GLU A 86 0.19 14.67 7.74
CA GLU A 86 0.70 14.67 9.12
C GLU A 86 -0.34 15.16 10.14
N ASP A 87 -1.14 16.16 9.79
CA ASP A 87 -2.25 16.63 10.63
C ASP A 87 -3.33 15.56 10.76
N LEU A 88 -3.66 14.84 9.68
CA LEU A 88 -4.53 13.67 9.70
C LEU A 88 -3.96 12.57 10.61
N ALA A 89 -2.67 12.27 10.51
CA ALA A 89 -2.01 11.29 11.37
C ALA A 89 -2.13 11.68 12.85
N ARG A 90 -1.84 12.96 13.18
CA ARG A 90 -1.96 13.47 14.55
C ARG A 90 -3.40 13.43 15.06
N ALA A 91 -4.40 13.75 14.24
CA ALA A 91 -5.80 13.64 14.61
C ALA A 91 -6.22 12.18 14.93
N TRP A 92 -5.59 11.21 14.26
CA TRP A 92 -5.84 9.78 14.49
C TRP A 92 -5.11 9.21 15.71
N LYS A 93 -4.08 9.88 16.23
CA LYS A 93 -3.26 9.42 17.36
C LYS A 93 -4.10 8.94 18.56
N GLY A 94 -5.14 9.69 18.93
CA GLY A 94 -6.02 9.36 20.06
C GLY A 94 -6.98 8.19 19.80
N ARG A 95 -7.23 7.84 18.54
CA ARG A 95 -8.08 6.71 18.14
C ARG A 95 -7.31 5.40 18.00
N LEU A 96 -5.98 5.47 17.91
CA LEU A 96 -5.13 4.28 17.84
C LEU A 96 -4.92 3.69 19.25
N PRO A 97 -4.94 2.35 19.38
CA PRO A 97 -4.57 1.65 20.61
C PRO A 97 -3.21 2.10 21.14
N ALA A 98 -2.97 1.90 22.43
CA ALA A 98 -1.71 2.24 23.06
C ALA A 98 -0.52 1.61 22.30
N ARG A 99 0.57 2.38 22.16
CA ARG A 99 1.81 1.98 21.46
C ARG A 99 1.68 1.67 19.96
N SER A 100 0.49 1.78 19.37
CA SER A 100 0.30 1.69 17.92
C SER A 100 0.70 2.99 17.21
N SER A 101 0.99 2.89 15.93
CA SER A 101 1.28 4.01 15.05
C SER A 101 0.60 3.78 13.70
N LEU A 102 0.81 4.68 12.75
CA LEU A 102 0.35 4.55 11.38
C LEU A 102 1.42 5.04 10.41
N ALA A 103 1.35 4.52 9.19
CA ALA A 103 2.11 4.97 8.04
C ALA A 103 1.16 5.26 6.87
N MET A 104 1.52 6.27 6.06
CA MET A 104 0.83 6.63 4.85
C MET A 104 1.84 6.96 3.75
N ILE A 105 1.62 6.44 2.55
CA ILE A 105 2.36 6.83 1.34
C ILE A 105 1.37 7.20 0.25
N VAL A 106 1.63 8.30 -0.46
CA VAL A 106 0.85 8.74 -1.63
C VAL A 106 1.80 8.86 -2.82
N VAL A 107 1.45 8.20 -3.91
CA VAL A 107 2.24 8.15 -5.15
C VAL A 107 1.35 8.58 -6.31
N ASP A 108 1.78 9.56 -7.11
CA ASP A 108 1.15 9.84 -8.41
C ASP A 108 1.55 8.71 -9.37
N HIS A 109 0.61 7.86 -9.76
CA HIS A 109 0.95 6.70 -10.58
C HIS A 109 1.24 7.04 -12.04
N THR A 110 0.95 8.27 -12.49
CA THR A 110 1.19 8.69 -13.88
C THR A 110 2.68 8.83 -14.18
N ASP A 111 3.44 9.30 -13.19
CA ASP A 111 4.89 9.52 -13.31
C ASP A 111 5.68 8.85 -12.18
N MET A 112 5.02 8.17 -11.24
CA MET A 112 5.57 7.49 -10.06
C MET A 112 6.22 8.40 -9.02
N SER A 113 5.92 9.71 -9.04
CA SER A 113 6.41 10.64 -8.03
C SER A 113 5.75 10.39 -6.67
N VAL A 114 6.56 10.28 -5.61
CA VAL A 114 6.05 10.22 -4.24
C VAL A 114 5.62 11.61 -3.80
N ARG A 115 4.33 11.78 -3.54
CA ARG A 115 3.72 13.07 -3.17
C ARG A 115 3.56 13.24 -1.66
N GLY A 116 3.44 12.15 -0.92
CA GLY A 116 3.30 12.16 0.54
C GLY A 116 3.93 10.93 1.20
N TRP A 117 4.53 11.13 2.37
CA TRP A 117 5.24 10.13 3.16
C TRP A 117 5.13 10.40 4.65
N VAL A 118 4.32 9.61 5.34
CA VAL A 118 4.18 9.63 6.81
C VAL A 118 4.66 8.28 7.33
N GLY A 119 5.82 8.26 7.99
CA GLY A 119 6.42 7.03 8.53
C GLY A 119 5.98 6.68 9.96
N SER A 120 5.33 7.60 10.65
CA SER A 120 4.87 7.43 12.03
C SER A 120 3.77 8.44 12.37
N VAL A 121 2.93 8.13 13.36
CA VAL A 121 1.87 9.03 13.83
C VAL A 121 2.41 10.31 14.50
N ASP A 122 3.54 10.19 15.22
CA ASP A 122 4.18 11.29 15.95
C ASP A 122 5.66 10.93 16.17
N LEU A 123 6.56 11.75 15.62
CA LEU A 123 8.00 11.54 15.72
C LEU A 123 8.50 11.62 17.18
N ASN A 124 7.83 12.43 18.01
CA ASN A 124 8.28 12.74 19.37
C ASN A 124 7.69 11.81 20.43
N ASP A 125 6.96 10.76 20.03
CA ASP A 125 6.35 9.78 20.94
C ASP A 125 7.15 8.47 20.96
N ASP A 126 8.13 8.40 21.85
CA ASP A 126 8.96 7.21 22.05
C ASP A 126 8.15 5.98 22.47
N SER A 127 7.03 6.17 23.18
CA SER A 127 6.16 5.06 23.61
C SER A 127 5.51 4.33 22.43
N ARG A 128 5.41 5.01 21.28
CA ARG A 128 4.90 4.50 20.01
C ARG A 128 6.01 4.28 18.99
N PHE A 129 7.27 4.30 19.42
CA PHE A 129 8.45 4.15 18.56
C PHE A 129 8.43 5.14 17.38
N GLY A 130 8.16 6.43 17.65
CA GLY A 130 8.02 7.49 16.63
C GLY A 130 9.19 7.60 15.64
N HIS A 131 10.37 7.11 16.00
CA HIS A 131 11.55 7.09 15.13
C HIS A 131 11.59 5.94 14.11
N VAL A 132 10.69 4.96 14.18
CA VAL A 132 10.61 3.85 13.23
C VAL A 132 9.82 4.30 12.01
N ASP A 133 10.45 4.29 10.84
CA ASP A 133 9.75 4.56 9.58
C ASP A 133 9.00 3.32 9.11
N MET A 134 7.71 3.29 9.45
CA MET A 134 6.78 2.23 9.10
C MET A 134 6.59 2.10 7.57
N VAL A 135 6.81 3.14 6.76
CA VAL A 135 6.71 2.99 5.30
C VAL A 135 7.76 2.00 4.78
N THR A 136 8.93 1.97 5.43
CA THR A 136 10.08 1.12 5.05
C THR A 136 10.24 -0.15 5.88
N ALA A 137 9.45 -0.32 6.94
CA ALA A 137 9.59 -1.46 7.82
C ALA A 137 8.98 -2.73 7.19
N ILE A 138 9.61 -3.87 7.43
CA ILE A 138 9.18 -5.16 6.89
C ILE A 138 8.10 -5.74 7.80
N ARG A 139 6.89 -5.92 7.28
CA ARG A 139 5.77 -6.56 8.00
C ARG A 139 4.96 -7.47 7.09
N SER A 140 4.18 -8.35 7.68
CA SER A 140 3.29 -9.21 6.91
C SER A 140 2.24 -8.36 6.20
N PRO A 141 2.17 -8.37 4.85
CA PRO A 141 1.18 -7.63 4.09
C PRO A 141 -0.22 -8.28 4.19
N GLY A 142 -0.31 -9.53 4.65
CA GLY A 142 -1.56 -10.28 4.68
C GLY A 142 -2.19 -10.39 3.29
N SER A 143 -3.50 -10.15 3.21
CA SER A 143 -4.29 -10.34 1.98
C SER A 143 -4.08 -9.30 0.86
N VAL A 144 -3.22 -8.28 1.02
CA VAL A 144 -2.94 -7.34 -0.10
C VAL A 144 -2.11 -7.98 -1.23
N LEU A 145 -1.64 -9.22 -1.06
CA LEU A 145 -1.01 -9.97 -2.15
C LEU A 145 -2.01 -10.63 -3.12
N LYS A 146 -3.28 -10.77 -2.72
CA LYS A 146 -4.31 -11.49 -3.49
C LYS A 146 -4.56 -10.92 -4.90
N PRO A 147 -4.66 -9.59 -5.10
CA PRO A 147 -4.84 -9.05 -6.45
C PRO A 147 -3.77 -9.51 -7.44
N PHE A 148 -2.51 -9.65 -6.99
CA PHE A 148 -1.43 -10.10 -7.86
C PHE A 148 -1.57 -11.56 -8.26
N VAL A 149 -1.93 -12.47 -7.33
CA VAL A 149 -2.05 -13.89 -7.69
C VAL A 149 -3.22 -14.12 -8.64
N TYR A 150 -4.36 -13.46 -8.40
CA TYR A 150 -5.51 -13.55 -9.30
C TYR A 150 -5.20 -12.92 -10.65
N GLY A 151 -4.53 -11.78 -10.68
CA GLY A 151 -4.13 -11.12 -11.93
C GLY A 151 -3.17 -11.97 -12.76
N LEU A 152 -2.13 -12.52 -12.14
CA LEU A 152 -1.16 -13.37 -12.82
C LEU A 152 -1.75 -14.71 -13.28
N ALA A 153 -2.65 -15.31 -12.51
CA ALA A 153 -3.33 -16.55 -12.91
C ALA A 153 -4.35 -16.29 -14.04
N LEU A 154 -5.04 -15.15 -14.02
CA LEU A 154 -5.90 -14.71 -15.11
C LEU A 154 -5.08 -14.44 -16.39
N ASP A 155 -3.92 -13.78 -16.24
CA ASP A 155 -3.00 -13.47 -17.34
C ASP A 155 -2.44 -14.71 -18.04
N ASP A 156 -2.18 -15.77 -17.27
CA ASP A 156 -1.74 -17.07 -17.78
C ASP A 156 -2.92 -17.91 -18.34
N GLY A 157 -4.15 -17.41 -18.29
CA GLY A 157 -5.34 -18.14 -18.73
C GLY A 157 -5.72 -19.33 -17.84
N LEU A 158 -5.30 -19.35 -16.57
CA LEU A 158 -5.68 -20.41 -15.62
C LEU A 158 -7.10 -20.22 -15.08
N ILE A 159 -7.54 -18.97 -14.97
CA ILE A 159 -8.85 -18.57 -14.44
C ILE A 159 -9.36 -17.32 -15.18
N HIS A 160 -10.65 -17.05 -15.05
CA HIS A 160 -11.29 -15.80 -15.43
C HIS A 160 -12.15 -15.29 -14.25
N PRO A 161 -12.69 -14.05 -14.27
CA PRO A 161 -13.38 -13.46 -13.12
C PRO A 161 -14.57 -14.27 -12.59
N ALA A 162 -15.28 -14.98 -13.47
CA ALA A 162 -16.38 -15.87 -13.10
C ALA A 162 -15.97 -17.35 -12.92
N SER A 163 -14.67 -17.70 -12.93
CA SER A 163 -14.24 -19.07 -12.66
C SER A 163 -14.72 -19.51 -11.29
N LEU A 164 -15.23 -20.74 -11.20
CA LEU A 164 -15.66 -21.32 -9.95
C LEU A 164 -14.43 -21.69 -9.12
N LEU A 165 -14.31 -21.08 -7.95
CA LEU A 165 -13.34 -21.39 -6.92
C LEU A 165 -14.06 -21.93 -5.68
N GLN A 166 -13.31 -22.58 -4.80
CA GLN A 166 -13.88 -23.26 -3.65
C GLN A 166 -13.48 -22.60 -2.34
N ASP A 167 -14.51 -22.21 -1.59
CA ASP A 167 -14.39 -21.76 -0.22
C ASP A 167 -14.97 -22.81 0.73
N VAL A 168 -14.29 -23.94 0.80
CA VAL A 168 -14.66 -25.13 1.60
C VAL A 168 -13.53 -25.53 2.54
N PRO A 169 -13.78 -26.29 3.63
CA PRO A 169 -12.72 -26.75 4.52
C PRO A 169 -11.64 -27.52 3.77
N ARG A 170 -10.37 -27.16 3.99
CA ARG A 170 -9.21 -27.85 3.41
C ARG A 170 -8.26 -28.35 4.50
N ARG A 171 -7.67 -29.51 4.27
CA ARG A 171 -6.55 -30.04 5.07
C ARG A 171 -5.53 -30.66 4.13
N THR A 172 -4.33 -30.09 4.10
CA THR A 172 -3.20 -30.64 3.34
C THR A 172 -2.09 -30.95 4.33
N GLY A 173 -1.95 -32.21 4.72
CA GLY A 173 -1.11 -32.62 5.86
C GLY A 173 -1.55 -31.92 7.16
N ASP A 174 -0.62 -31.16 7.76
CA ASP A 174 -0.87 -30.35 8.96
C ASP A 174 -1.33 -28.92 8.65
N TYR A 175 -1.31 -28.49 7.39
CA TYR A 175 -1.75 -27.17 6.99
C TYR A 175 -3.28 -27.12 6.88
N ARG A 176 -3.90 -26.31 7.74
CA ARG A 176 -5.35 -26.11 7.83
C ARG A 176 -5.66 -24.62 7.70
N PRO A 177 -5.63 -24.06 6.48
CA PRO A 177 -6.00 -22.67 6.29
C PRO A 177 -7.48 -22.48 6.63
N GLY A 178 -7.79 -21.39 7.33
CA GLY A 178 -9.15 -20.96 7.61
C GLY A 178 -9.42 -19.61 6.97
N ASN A 179 -10.70 -19.30 6.73
CA ASN A 179 -11.10 -17.93 6.47
C ASN A 179 -10.97 -17.08 7.73
N PHE A 180 -10.94 -15.77 7.50
CA PHE A 180 -10.89 -14.80 8.56
C PHE A 180 -12.25 -14.65 9.27
N ASP A 181 -13.34 -14.67 8.48
CA ASP A 181 -14.70 -14.87 8.98
C ASP A 181 -14.93 -16.37 9.14
N SER A 182 -15.52 -16.80 10.26
CA SER A 182 -15.56 -18.19 10.71
C SER A 182 -16.51 -19.13 9.92
N GLY A 183 -16.77 -18.81 8.64
CA GLY A 183 -17.66 -19.55 7.75
C GLY A 183 -17.03 -19.91 6.40
N PHE A 184 -17.58 -20.95 5.78
CA PHE A 184 -17.28 -21.41 4.43
C PHE A 184 -18.46 -21.06 3.53
N HIS A 185 -18.18 -20.51 2.34
CA HIS A 185 -19.20 -20.06 1.41
C HIS A 185 -19.50 -21.05 0.28
N GLY A 186 -18.74 -22.16 0.20
CA GLY A 186 -18.89 -23.13 -0.87
C GLY A 186 -18.37 -22.60 -2.21
N PRO A 187 -19.11 -22.76 -3.32
CA PRO A 187 -18.68 -22.31 -4.64
C PRO A 187 -18.79 -20.78 -4.76
N VAL A 188 -17.69 -20.13 -5.10
CA VAL A 188 -17.58 -18.67 -5.27
C VAL A 188 -16.90 -18.33 -6.58
N SER A 189 -17.21 -17.18 -7.18
CA SER A 189 -16.45 -16.72 -8.35
C SER A 189 -15.09 -16.17 -7.92
N MET A 190 -14.11 -16.15 -8.83
CA MET A 190 -12.84 -15.46 -8.58
C MET A 190 -13.04 -14.00 -8.18
N SER A 191 -13.94 -13.28 -8.86
CA SER A 191 -14.25 -11.88 -8.55
C SER A 191 -14.83 -11.71 -7.15
N ASP A 192 -15.80 -12.55 -6.76
CA ASP A 192 -16.39 -12.53 -5.42
C ASP A 192 -15.35 -12.88 -4.36
N ALA A 193 -14.52 -13.89 -4.61
CA ALA A 193 -13.45 -14.29 -3.70
C ALA A 193 -12.41 -13.18 -3.50
N LEU A 194 -12.11 -12.38 -4.52
CA LEU A 194 -11.22 -11.23 -4.42
C LEU A 194 -11.87 -10.08 -3.62
N VAL A 195 -13.10 -9.69 -3.96
CA VAL A 195 -13.84 -8.61 -3.26
C VAL A 195 -14.00 -8.94 -1.78
N ARG A 196 -14.45 -10.16 -1.48
CA ARG A 196 -14.65 -10.66 -0.11
C ARG A 196 -13.36 -11.12 0.56
N SER A 197 -12.24 -11.10 -0.17
CA SER A 197 -10.92 -11.44 0.34
C SER A 197 -10.83 -12.83 0.98
N LEU A 198 -11.50 -13.83 0.40
CA LEU A 198 -11.52 -15.20 0.93
C LEU A 198 -10.13 -15.84 0.87
N ASN A 199 -9.79 -16.67 1.86
CA ASN A 199 -8.46 -17.26 2.00
C ASN A 199 -8.31 -18.52 1.14
N LEU A 200 -9.31 -19.42 1.20
CA LEU A 200 -9.22 -20.73 0.57
C LEU A 200 -9.15 -20.65 -0.98
N PRO A 201 -9.98 -19.86 -1.66
CA PRO A 201 -9.85 -19.63 -3.11
C PRO A 201 -8.48 -19.08 -3.51
N ALA A 202 -7.91 -18.17 -2.72
CA ALA A 202 -6.60 -17.59 -3.01
C ALA A 202 -5.46 -18.62 -2.87
N VAL A 203 -5.58 -19.53 -1.91
CA VAL A 203 -4.65 -20.66 -1.75
C VAL A 203 -4.77 -21.63 -2.93
N GLN A 204 -6.00 -21.97 -3.35
CA GLN A 204 -6.25 -22.81 -4.53
C GLN A 204 -5.58 -22.22 -5.80
N VAL A 205 -5.73 -20.92 -6.03
CA VAL A 205 -5.10 -20.25 -7.18
C VAL A 205 -3.57 -20.22 -7.05
N LEU A 206 -3.03 -19.92 -5.87
CA LEU A 206 -1.58 -19.92 -5.67
C LEU A 206 -0.95 -21.31 -5.86
N GLU A 207 -1.67 -22.36 -5.47
CA GLU A 207 -1.26 -23.75 -5.65
C GLU A 207 -1.15 -24.12 -7.13
N ALA A 208 -2.16 -23.78 -7.93
CA ALA A 208 -2.12 -23.98 -9.38
C ALA A 208 -1.05 -23.11 -10.07
N TYR A 209 -0.90 -21.85 -9.65
CA TYR A 209 0.07 -20.91 -10.24
C TYR A 209 1.53 -21.22 -9.86
N GLY A 210 1.74 -21.72 -8.65
CA GLY A 210 3.05 -22.02 -8.08
C GLY A 210 3.63 -20.89 -7.21
N PRO A 211 3.89 -21.10 -5.91
CA PRO A 211 4.36 -20.05 -5.00
C PRO A 211 5.77 -19.52 -5.32
N LYS A 212 6.67 -20.38 -5.84
CA LYS A 212 8.02 -19.96 -6.27
C LYS A 212 7.96 -19.02 -7.47
N ARG A 213 7.12 -19.36 -8.45
CA ARG A 213 6.87 -18.53 -9.64
C ARG A 213 6.27 -17.18 -9.25
N PHE A 214 5.27 -17.20 -8.37
CA PHE A 214 4.63 -15.99 -7.84
C PHE A 214 5.64 -15.04 -7.18
N ALA A 215 6.43 -15.55 -6.22
CA ALA A 215 7.45 -14.75 -5.55
C ALA A 215 8.52 -14.20 -6.51
N ALA A 216 8.90 -14.98 -7.53
CA ALA A 216 9.86 -14.53 -8.55
C ALA A 216 9.30 -13.39 -9.43
N LYS A 217 8.02 -13.47 -9.83
CA LYS A 217 7.34 -12.40 -10.60
C LYS A 217 7.26 -11.10 -9.81
N LEU A 218 6.88 -11.16 -8.53
CA LEU A 218 6.85 -9.97 -7.67
C LEU A 218 8.24 -9.36 -7.47
N ARG A 219 9.24 -10.20 -7.20
CA ARG A 219 10.63 -9.73 -7.07
C ARG A 219 11.14 -9.06 -8.35
N ASN A 220 10.77 -9.60 -9.52
CA ASN A 220 11.18 -9.03 -10.81
C ASN A 220 10.73 -7.57 -10.97
N VAL A 221 9.58 -7.19 -10.41
CA VAL A 221 9.03 -5.84 -10.52
C VAL A 221 9.36 -4.94 -9.33
N GLY A 222 10.25 -5.37 -8.43
CA GLY A 222 10.69 -4.58 -7.29
C GLY A 222 9.89 -4.79 -6.00
N LEU A 223 9.11 -5.87 -5.90
CA LEU A 223 8.46 -6.30 -4.65
C LEU A 223 9.06 -7.63 -4.16
N PRO A 224 10.24 -7.61 -3.53
CA PRO A 224 10.78 -8.80 -2.88
C PRO A 224 9.92 -9.17 -1.67
N LEU A 225 9.57 -10.46 -1.55
CA LEU A 225 8.95 -10.99 -0.34
C LEU A 225 10.05 -11.48 0.62
N TYR A 226 10.04 -10.95 1.84
CA TYR A 226 11.03 -11.25 2.87
C TYR A 226 10.61 -12.49 3.65
N LEU A 227 11.36 -13.57 3.50
CA LEU A 227 11.11 -14.85 4.15
C LEU A 227 12.07 -15.06 5.33
N PRO A 228 11.69 -15.87 6.34
CA PRO A 228 12.64 -16.34 7.35
C PRO A 228 13.86 -16.99 6.72
N ALA A 229 15.01 -16.92 7.40
CA ALA A 229 16.25 -17.53 6.92
C ALA A 229 16.06 -19.04 6.63
N GLY A 230 16.50 -19.47 5.44
CA GLY A 230 16.36 -20.86 4.98
C GLY A 230 14.96 -21.25 4.50
N ALA A 231 13.95 -20.38 4.60
CA ALA A 231 12.61 -20.68 4.11
C ALA A 231 12.48 -20.47 2.59
N ALA A 232 11.67 -21.32 1.96
CA ALA A 232 11.30 -21.21 0.55
C ALA A 232 9.86 -20.70 0.37
N PRO A 233 9.55 -20.00 -0.74
CA PRO A 233 8.18 -19.64 -1.11
C PRO A 233 7.22 -20.84 -1.08
N ASN A 234 6.12 -20.74 -0.32
CA ASN A 234 5.09 -21.78 -0.18
C ASN A 234 3.67 -21.16 -0.14
N LEU A 235 2.63 -21.98 0.08
CA LEU A 235 1.23 -21.51 0.03
C LEU A 235 0.88 -20.47 1.10
N SER A 236 1.61 -20.40 2.22
CA SER A 236 1.33 -19.43 3.28
C SER A 236 1.55 -17.98 2.84
N LEU A 237 2.32 -17.76 1.77
CA LEU A 237 2.60 -16.43 1.23
C LEU A 237 1.34 -15.61 1.01
N ILE A 238 0.32 -16.20 0.39
CA ILE A 238 -0.90 -15.49 0.00
C ILE A 238 -1.76 -15.06 1.21
N LEU A 239 -1.46 -15.63 2.38
CA LEU A 239 -2.10 -15.32 3.66
C LEU A 239 -1.20 -14.47 4.57
N GLY A 240 -0.05 -13.98 4.09
CA GLY A 240 0.88 -13.16 4.87
C GLY A 240 2.06 -13.90 5.49
N GLY A 241 2.37 -15.11 5.01
CA GLY A 241 3.55 -15.89 5.43
C GLY A 241 4.92 -15.31 5.02
N ALA A 242 4.96 -14.07 4.51
CA ALA A 242 6.17 -13.33 4.18
C ALA A 242 6.03 -11.86 4.60
N GLY A 243 7.15 -11.18 4.79
CA GLY A 243 7.20 -9.74 4.98
C GLY A 243 7.25 -8.98 3.65
N ALA A 244 6.77 -7.73 3.66
CA ALA A 244 6.90 -6.75 2.60
C ALA A 244 6.99 -5.34 3.20
N ARG A 245 7.45 -4.36 2.39
CA ARG A 245 7.44 -2.94 2.76
C ARG A 245 6.28 -2.21 2.09
N LEU A 246 5.82 -1.12 2.72
CA LEU A 246 4.67 -0.36 2.22
C LEU A 246 4.99 0.41 0.94
N ASP A 247 6.20 0.97 0.85
CA ASP A 247 6.68 1.64 -0.36
C ASP A 247 6.80 0.69 -1.55
N GLU A 248 7.40 -0.49 -1.36
CA GLU A 248 7.50 -1.54 -2.39
C GLU A 248 6.12 -2.05 -2.82
N MET A 249 5.19 -2.22 -1.87
CA MET A 249 3.82 -2.63 -2.16
C MET A 249 3.09 -1.57 -2.99
N ALA A 250 3.16 -0.30 -2.59
CA ALA A 250 2.57 0.81 -3.35
C ALA A 250 3.16 0.89 -4.77
N ALA A 251 4.47 0.73 -4.91
CA ALA A 251 5.14 0.66 -6.21
C ALA A 251 4.59 -0.49 -7.07
N ALA A 252 4.46 -1.71 -6.53
CA ALA A 252 3.93 -2.85 -7.28
C ALA A 252 2.46 -2.69 -7.69
N TYR A 253 1.63 -2.07 -6.84
CA TYR A 253 0.22 -1.79 -7.14
C TYR A 253 0.03 -0.84 -8.34
N SER A 254 1.06 -0.07 -8.72
CA SER A 254 1.04 0.72 -9.96
C SER A 254 0.73 -0.11 -11.21
N ALA A 255 1.05 -1.41 -11.22
CA ALA A 255 0.73 -2.29 -12.34
C ALA A 255 -0.77 -2.26 -12.70
N PHE A 256 -1.67 -2.12 -11.72
CA PHE A 256 -3.11 -2.07 -11.96
C PHE A 256 -3.57 -0.79 -12.64
N ALA A 257 -2.86 0.33 -12.48
CA ALA A 257 -3.18 1.60 -13.13
C ALA A 257 -2.31 1.92 -14.36
N ARG A 258 -1.19 1.21 -14.53
CA ARG A 258 -0.20 1.42 -15.58
C ARG A 258 -0.15 0.25 -16.56
N HIS A 259 -1.31 -0.24 -16.95
CA HIS A 259 -1.48 -1.26 -18.00
C HIS A 259 -0.61 -2.51 -17.79
N GLY A 260 -0.54 -2.99 -16.53
CA GLY A 260 0.19 -4.21 -16.17
C GLY A 260 1.68 -4.01 -15.88
N LYS A 261 2.20 -2.78 -15.93
CA LYS A 261 3.60 -2.47 -15.62
C LYS A 261 3.74 -1.86 -14.22
N ALA A 262 4.51 -2.52 -13.37
CA ALA A 262 4.91 -1.92 -12.09
C ALA A 262 6.16 -1.06 -12.29
N ALA A 263 6.25 0.05 -11.56
CA ALA A 263 7.34 1.01 -11.71
C ALA A 263 7.97 1.41 -10.38
N LYS A 264 9.26 1.74 -10.42
CA LYS A 264 10.00 2.21 -9.25
C LYS A 264 9.51 3.59 -8.84
N LEU A 265 9.40 3.82 -7.53
CA LEU A 265 9.10 5.15 -6.97
C LEU A 265 10.19 6.15 -7.34
N ARG A 266 9.76 7.35 -7.75
CA ARG A 266 10.62 8.53 -7.91
C ARG A 266 10.49 9.39 -6.66
N LEU A 267 11.61 9.58 -5.98
CA LEU A 267 11.73 10.38 -4.76
C LEU A 267 12.26 11.79 -5.06
N GLN A 268 12.95 11.94 -6.19
CA GLN A 268 13.47 13.20 -6.71
C GLN A 268 12.95 13.46 -8.13
N PRO A 269 12.84 14.73 -8.58
CA PRO A 269 12.35 15.05 -9.91
C PRO A 269 13.15 14.43 -11.06
N ASP A 270 14.45 14.23 -10.87
CA ASP A 270 15.40 13.68 -11.84
C ASP A 270 15.51 12.15 -11.80
N ASP A 271 14.90 11.48 -10.82
CA ASP A 271 14.86 10.02 -10.79
C ASP A 271 14.18 9.51 -12.08
N PRO A 272 14.77 8.54 -12.81
CA PRO A 272 14.17 8.04 -14.05
C PRO A 272 12.94 7.19 -13.77
N LEU A 273 11.93 7.29 -14.63
CA LEU A 273 10.81 6.36 -14.64
C LEU A 273 11.30 4.99 -15.12
N SER A 274 11.44 4.05 -14.19
CA SER A 274 11.86 2.67 -14.46
C SER A 274 10.69 1.73 -14.23
N GLU A 275 10.18 1.15 -15.32
CA GLU A 275 9.02 0.25 -15.31
C GLU A 275 9.37 -1.15 -15.80
N ARG A 276 8.65 -2.15 -15.26
CA ARG A 276 8.80 -3.56 -15.63
C ARG A 276 7.41 -4.20 -15.77
N PRO A 277 7.20 -5.02 -16.82
CA PRO A 277 5.93 -5.72 -16.99
C PRO A 277 5.73 -6.76 -15.88
N LEU A 278 4.52 -6.78 -15.32
CA LEU A 278 4.06 -7.78 -14.35
C LEU A 278 3.04 -8.74 -14.99
N MET A 279 2.04 -8.18 -15.65
CA MET A 279 0.92 -8.87 -16.33
C MET A 279 0.49 -8.07 -17.57
N SER A 280 -0.42 -8.60 -18.39
CA SER A 280 -0.99 -7.88 -19.52
C SER A 280 -1.84 -6.67 -19.10
N PRO A 281 -2.03 -5.69 -20.01
CA PRO A 281 -2.97 -4.59 -19.78
C PRO A 281 -4.39 -5.05 -19.46
N GLY A 282 -4.87 -6.11 -20.11
CA GLY A 282 -6.22 -6.64 -19.90
C GLY A 282 -6.39 -7.27 -18.52
N ALA A 283 -5.42 -8.07 -18.07
CA ALA A 283 -5.45 -8.63 -16.72
C ALA A 283 -5.42 -7.54 -15.64
N ALA A 284 -4.53 -6.55 -15.79
CA ALA A 284 -4.43 -5.42 -14.87
C ALA A 284 -5.74 -4.63 -14.79
N TRP A 285 -6.36 -4.34 -15.94
CA TRP A 285 -7.62 -3.62 -16.03
C TRP A 285 -8.76 -4.38 -15.35
N ILE A 286 -8.90 -5.68 -15.63
CA ILE A 286 -9.94 -6.53 -15.01
C ILE A 286 -9.79 -6.55 -13.49
N ILE A 287 -8.58 -6.77 -12.97
CA ILE A 287 -8.35 -6.81 -11.52
C ILE A 287 -8.63 -5.46 -10.87
N ARG A 288 -8.24 -4.35 -11.51
CA ARG A 288 -8.56 -3.00 -11.02
C ARG A 288 -10.07 -2.78 -10.92
N ARG A 289 -10.83 -3.16 -11.95
CA ARG A 289 -12.30 -3.06 -11.96
C ARG A 289 -12.94 -3.92 -10.88
N ILE A 290 -12.46 -5.15 -10.66
CA ILE A 290 -12.95 -6.00 -9.54
C ILE A 290 -12.68 -5.33 -8.19
N MET A 291 -11.48 -4.79 -7.97
CA MET A 291 -11.15 -4.06 -6.72
C MET A 291 -11.93 -2.75 -6.55
N ALA A 292 -12.51 -2.21 -7.64
CA ALA A 292 -13.38 -1.04 -7.65
C ALA A 292 -14.88 -1.39 -7.46
N ASP A 293 -15.20 -2.66 -7.19
CA ASP A 293 -16.57 -3.19 -7.15
C ASP A 293 -17.32 -3.10 -8.50
N GLU A 294 -16.57 -3.10 -9.60
CA GLU A 294 -17.06 -3.03 -10.98
C GLU A 294 -16.77 -4.34 -11.74
N ALA A 295 -16.87 -5.49 -11.05
CA ALA A 295 -16.56 -6.80 -11.61
C ALA A 295 -17.53 -7.25 -12.73
N GLN A 296 -18.78 -6.76 -12.69
CA GLN A 296 -19.82 -7.14 -13.64
C GLN A 296 -19.61 -6.42 -14.98
N PRO A 297 -19.70 -7.13 -16.12
CA PRO A 297 -19.49 -6.52 -17.41
C PRO A 297 -20.62 -5.57 -17.81
N LEU A 298 -20.25 -4.35 -18.19
CA LEU A 298 -21.14 -3.32 -18.72
C LEU A 298 -20.88 -3.08 -20.22
N PRO A 299 -21.88 -2.65 -21.00
CA PRO A 299 -21.66 -2.12 -22.34
C PRO A 299 -20.69 -0.92 -22.35
N ASP A 300 -19.96 -0.72 -23.46
CA ASP A 300 -18.93 0.33 -23.57
C ASP A 300 -19.44 1.76 -23.33
N ASN A 301 -20.68 2.05 -23.72
CA ASN A 301 -21.30 3.36 -23.49
C ASN A 301 -21.72 3.58 -22.01
N ALA A 302 -21.80 2.53 -21.21
CA ALA A 302 -22.15 2.56 -19.79
C ALA A 302 -20.92 2.37 -18.88
N LEU A 303 -19.75 2.04 -19.45
CA LEU A 303 -18.49 1.86 -18.73
C LEU A 303 -17.92 3.21 -18.27
N PRO A 304 -17.71 3.44 -16.95
CA PRO A 304 -17.07 4.65 -16.47
C PRO A 304 -15.63 4.77 -17.00
N ARG A 305 -15.33 5.90 -17.65
CA ARG A 305 -13.98 6.20 -18.18
C ARG A 305 -12.94 6.38 -17.08
N ILE A 306 -13.39 6.84 -15.91
CA ILE A 306 -12.56 7.02 -14.72
C ILE A 306 -12.95 5.92 -13.75
N VAL A 307 -11.97 5.12 -13.33
CA VAL A 307 -12.18 4.12 -12.28
C VAL A 307 -12.27 4.85 -10.93
N PRO A 308 -13.26 4.55 -10.09
CA PRO A 308 -13.28 5.04 -8.71
C PRO A 308 -12.10 4.43 -7.92
N LEU A 309 -12.09 4.64 -6.60
CA LEU A 309 -11.07 4.05 -5.74
C LEU A 309 -11.17 2.52 -5.79
N ALA A 310 -10.21 1.88 -6.46
CA ALA A 310 -10.01 0.44 -6.41
C ALA A 310 -9.12 0.11 -5.21
N TRP A 311 -9.50 -0.81 -4.31
CA TRP A 311 -8.72 -1.02 -3.09
C TRP A 311 -8.72 -2.46 -2.60
N LYS A 312 -7.74 -2.75 -1.74
CA LYS A 312 -7.60 -4.03 -1.07
C LYS A 312 -7.08 -3.86 0.35
N THR A 313 -7.69 -4.60 1.28
CA THR A 313 -7.21 -4.74 2.65
C THR A 313 -6.31 -5.95 2.85
N GLY A 314 -5.43 -5.84 3.84
CA GLY A 314 -4.68 -6.96 4.39
C GLY A 314 -4.69 -6.88 5.91
N THR A 315 -4.93 -8.02 6.55
CA THR A 315 -4.73 -8.18 7.99
C THR A 315 -3.73 -9.32 8.16
N SER A 316 -2.66 -9.10 8.92
CA SER A 316 -1.69 -10.15 9.21
C SER A 316 -2.21 -11.13 10.27
N TYR A 317 -1.64 -12.33 10.32
CA TYR A 317 -1.98 -13.32 11.32
C TYR A 317 -1.75 -12.79 12.75
N GLY A 318 -2.71 -13.04 13.64
CA GLY A 318 -2.66 -12.54 15.02
C GLY A 318 -2.89 -11.05 15.17
N TYR A 319 -3.52 -10.38 14.19
CA TYR A 319 -3.92 -8.96 14.27
C TYR A 319 -2.77 -7.99 14.55
N ARG A 320 -1.58 -8.24 13.96
CA ARG A 320 -0.40 -7.38 14.17
C ARG A 320 -0.42 -6.15 13.27
N ASP A 321 -0.87 -6.33 12.04
CA ASP A 321 -0.77 -5.34 10.98
C ASP A 321 -2.09 -5.24 10.23
N ALA A 322 -2.54 -4.01 10.02
CA ALA A 322 -3.73 -3.67 9.24
C ALA A 322 -3.33 -2.76 8.08
N TRP A 323 -3.43 -3.29 6.87
CA TRP A 323 -3.04 -2.65 5.62
C TRP A 323 -4.28 -2.29 4.79
N ALA A 324 -4.21 -1.17 4.09
CA ALA A 324 -5.11 -0.85 3.00
C ALA A 324 -4.32 -0.19 1.88
N ILE A 325 -4.36 -0.77 0.68
CA ILE A 325 -3.78 -0.17 -0.52
C ILE A 325 -4.92 0.19 -1.45
N GLY A 326 -4.96 1.44 -1.88
CA GLY A 326 -5.93 1.95 -2.84
C GLY A 326 -5.27 2.53 -4.07
N VAL A 327 -5.95 2.45 -5.21
CA VAL A 327 -5.57 2.98 -6.50
C VAL A 327 -6.78 3.72 -7.05
N ASN A 328 -6.77 5.05 -6.96
CA ASN A 328 -7.80 5.86 -7.59
C ASN A 328 -7.35 6.26 -9.01
N ALA A 329 -8.08 7.18 -9.64
CA ALA A 329 -7.79 7.62 -11.00
C ALA A 329 -6.34 8.11 -11.22
N ARG A 330 -5.68 8.71 -10.23
CA ARG A 330 -4.34 9.33 -10.36
C ARG A 330 -3.31 8.84 -9.35
N TYR A 331 -3.73 8.43 -8.16
CA TYR A 331 -2.86 8.14 -7.04
C TYR A 331 -2.96 6.69 -6.59
N ILE A 332 -1.83 6.17 -6.15
CA ILE A 332 -1.75 4.99 -5.28
C ILE A 332 -1.59 5.49 -3.85
N ILE A 333 -2.38 4.94 -2.94
CA ILE A 333 -2.42 5.30 -1.53
C ILE A 333 -2.15 4.03 -0.74
N GLY A 334 -1.05 4.01 0.02
CA GLY A 334 -0.75 2.93 0.95
C GLY A 334 -0.95 3.38 2.37
N ILE A 335 -1.74 2.63 3.15
CA ILE A 335 -1.98 2.86 4.57
C ILE A 335 -1.57 1.60 5.34
N TRP A 336 -0.84 1.79 6.44
CA TRP A 336 -0.58 0.74 7.41
C TRP A 336 -0.83 1.26 8.83
N THR A 337 -1.61 0.53 9.61
CA THR A 337 -1.79 0.72 11.06
C THR A 337 -1.31 -0.53 11.79
N GLY A 338 -0.64 -0.32 12.92
CA GLY A 338 -0.10 -1.42 13.72
C GLY A 338 0.92 -0.91 14.72
N ARG A 339 1.58 -1.83 15.43
CA ARG A 339 2.67 -1.46 16.34
C ARG A 339 4.01 -1.53 15.62
N PRO A 340 4.85 -0.50 15.70
CA PRO A 340 6.17 -0.57 15.07
C PRO A 340 7.08 -1.67 15.64
N ASP A 341 6.83 -2.14 16.86
CA ASP A 341 7.53 -3.30 17.46
C ASP A 341 7.03 -4.67 16.95
N GLY A 342 5.94 -4.69 16.16
CA GLY A 342 5.34 -5.92 15.61
C GLY A 342 4.51 -6.73 16.61
N THR A 343 4.25 -6.22 17.81
CA THR A 343 3.39 -6.89 18.82
C THR A 343 1.93 -6.95 18.33
N PRO A 344 1.18 -8.03 18.59
CA PRO A 344 -0.24 -8.12 18.29
C PRO A 344 -1.07 -6.96 18.85
N VAL A 345 -2.06 -6.51 18.08
CA VAL A 345 -3.04 -5.51 18.48
C VAL A 345 -4.42 -6.14 18.38
N VAL A 346 -4.85 -6.79 19.45
CA VAL A 346 -6.16 -7.44 19.51
C VAL A 346 -7.25 -6.41 19.19
N GLY A 347 -8.10 -6.71 18.19
CA GLY A 347 -9.16 -5.81 17.74
C GLY A 347 -8.78 -4.83 16.63
N GLN A 348 -7.53 -4.81 16.14
CA GLN A 348 -7.18 -4.09 14.91
C GLN A 348 -7.31 -4.97 13.66
N PHE A 349 -8.16 -4.51 12.76
CA PHE A 349 -8.43 -5.12 11.47
C PHE A 349 -8.17 -4.09 10.37
N GLY A 350 -7.75 -4.55 9.17
CA GLY A 350 -7.59 -3.68 8.00
C GLY A 350 -8.83 -2.82 7.74
N PHE A 351 -10.03 -3.41 7.85
CA PHE A 351 -11.31 -2.72 7.64
C PHE A 351 -11.63 -1.68 8.72
N ALA A 352 -11.35 -1.97 10.00
CA ALA A 352 -11.73 -1.09 11.10
C ALA A 352 -10.79 0.12 11.27
N SER A 353 -9.54 0.04 10.78
CA SER A 353 -8.52 1.07 11.04
C SER A 353 -7.89 1.66 9.78
N ALA A 354 -7.47 0.84 8.80
CA ALA A 354 -6.77 1.32 7.62
C ALA A 354 -7.72 1.86 6.53
N VAL A 355 -8.91 1.27 6.36
CA VAL A 355 -9.87 1.72 5.33
C VAL A 355 -10.43 3.12 5.58
N PRO A 356 -10.83 3.51 6.82
CA PRO A 356 -11.29 4.88 7.06
C PRO A 356 -10.22 5.94 6.78
N LEU A 357 -8.95 5.63 7.09
CA LEU A 357 -7.79 6.46 6.73
C LEU A 357 -7.61 6.54 5.22
N LEU A 358 -7.67 5.41 4.51
CA LEU A 358 -7.60 5.35 3.05
C LEU A 358 -8.65 6.27 2.40
N ASN A 359 -9.91 6.18 2.85
CA ASN A 359 -10.99 7.02 2.33
C ASN A 359 -10.78 8.50 2.63
N GLN A 360 -10.30 8.86 3.82
CA GLN A 360 -9.97 10.25 4.16
C GLN A 360 -8.85 10.80 3.26
N VAL A 361 -7.78 10.03 3.06
CA VAL A 361 -6.69 10.43 2.15
C VAL A 361 -7.19 10.54 0.71
N ASN A 362 -8.00 9.59 0.24
CA ASN A 362 -8.60 9.65 -1.09
C ASN A 362 -9.44 10.93 -1.28
N ASN A 363 -10.28 11.28 -0.31
CA ASN A 363 -11.11 12.49 -0.37
C ASN A 363 -10.26 13.77 -0.38
N LEU A 364 -9.18 13.82 0.40
CA LEU A 364 -8.22 14.94 0.38
C LEU A 364 -7.58 15.11 -1.01
N LEU A 365 -7.23 14.00 -1.67
CA LEU A 365 -6.61 14.02 -2.99
C LEU A 365 -7.60 14.45 -4.09
N LEU A 366 -8.83 13.93 -4.06
CA LEU A 366 -9.86 14.27 -5.05
C LEU A 366 -10.23 15.76 -5.03
N ALA A 367 -10.18 16.42 -3.86
CA ALA A 367 -10.47 17.85 -3.74
C ALA A 367 -9.47 18.77 -4.48
N HIS A 368 -8.28 18.27 -4.80
CA HIS A 368 -7.18 19.06 -5.38
C HIS A 368 -6.75 18.58 -6.77
N THR A 369 -7.54 17.72 -7.42
CA THR A 369 -7.12 17.12 -8.69
C THR A 369 -7.74 17.84 -9.89
N GLY A 370 -6.91 18.18 -10.87
CA GLY A 370 -7.34 18.63 -12.19
C GLY A 370 -7.92 17.48 -13.04
N ARG A 371 -7.64 17.47 -14.35
CA ARG A 371 -8.10 16.38 -15.24
C ARG A 371 -7.59 15.02 -14.74
N LEU A 372 -8.52 14.10 -14.49
CA LEU A 372 -8.22 12.75 -14.03
C LEU A 372 -7.84 11.84 -15.20
N PRO A 373 -6.86 10.93 -15.03
CA PRO A 373 -6.55 9.90 -16.03
C PRO A 373 -7.77 9.01 -16.31
N GLU A 374 -7.97 8.69 -17.59
CA GLU A 374 -8.96 7.70 -18.03
C GLU A 374 -8.33 6.29 -18.04
N ASP A 375 -9.16 5.26 -17.91
CA ASP A 375 -8.76 3.85 -17.96
C ASP A 375 -9.68 3.04 -18.89
N PRO A 376 -9.57 3.26 -20.22
CA PRO A 376 -10.45 2.63 -21.20
C PRO A 376 -10.28 1.11 -21.21
N ARG A 377 -11.34 0.39 -21.55
CA ARG A 377 -11.32 -1.08 -21.72
C ARG A 377 -10.29 -1.46 -22.80
N PRO A 378 -9.28 -2.30 -22.49
CA PRO A 378 -8.35 -2.80 -23.50
C PRO A 378 -9.07 -3.65 -24.55
N GLN A 379 -8.58 -3.64 -25.80
CA GLN A 379 -9.15 -4.44 -26.89
C GLN A 379 -9.12 -5.95 -26.62
N THR A 380 -8.16 -6.41 -25.81
CA THR A 380 -8.02 -7.80 -25.37
C THR A 380 -9.07 -8.22 -24.34
N VAL A 381 -9.86 -7.30 -23.79
CA VAL A 381 -10.86 -7.63 -22.77
C VAL A 381 -12.24 -7.64 -23.41
N SER A 382 -12.90 -8.78 -23.52
CA SER A 382 -14.25 -8.90 -24.11
C SER A 382 -15.31 -9.26 -23.05
N ARG A 383 -16.59 -9.20 -23.43
CA ARG A 383 -17.70 -9.67 -22.60
C ARG A 383 -18.09 -11.09 -23.00
N GLY A 384 -18.24 -11.97 -22.02
CA GLY A 384 -18.68 -13.34 -22.23
C GLY A 384 -19.73 -13.80 -21.23
N VAL A 385 -20.31 -14.97 -21.49
CA VAL A 385 -21.22 -15.66 -20.58
C VAL A 385 -20.77 -17.11 -20.42
N ILE A 386 -20.35 -17.46 -19.22
CA ILE A 386 -19.89 -18.82 -18.88
C ILE A 386 -20.96 -19.58 -18.10
N CYS A 387 -20.82 -20.90 -18.06
CA CYS A 387 -21.69 -21.81 -17.33
C CYS A 387 -20.96 -22.46 -16.16
N TRP A 388 -21.56 -22.40 -14.97
CA TRP A 388 -21.16 -23.24 -13.85
C TRP A 388 -21.82 -24.62 -13.90
N PRO A 389 -21.10 -25.68 -13.46
CA PRO A 389 -19.77 -25.63 -12.83
C PRO A 389 -18.59 -25.73 -13.81
N GLY A 390 -18.81 -25.80 -15.13
CA GLY A 390 -17.74 -26.07 -16.11
C GLY A 390 -16.76 -24.92 -16.36
N GLY A 391 -17.15 -23.67 -16.11
CA GLY A 391 -16.31 -22.49 -16.35
C GLY A 391 -16.31 -22.00 -17.81
N GLN A 392 -16.97 -22.71 -18.72
CA GLN A 392 -16.97 -22.43 -20.15
C GLN A 392 -18.36 -22.07 -20.66
N THR A 393 -18.44 -21.43 -21.83
CA THR A 393 -19.73 -21.19 -22.50
C THR A 393 -20.32 -22.51 -22.97
N LEU A 394 -21.61 -22.73 -22.69
CA LEU A 394 -22.38 -23.85 -23.24
C LEU A 394 -23.60 -23.35 -24.03
N PRO A 395 -24.12 -24.13 -25.00
CA PRO A 395 -25.34 -23.80 -25.74
C PRO A 395 -26.54 -23.53 -24.84
N ALA A 396 -27.48 -22.71 -25.31
CA ALA A 396 -28.73 -22.46 -24.60
C ALA A 396 -29.50 -23.78 -24.40
N GLY A 397 -29.96 -24.03 -23.17
CA GLY A 397 -30.65 -25.28 -22.81
C GLY A 397 -29.76 -26.48 -22.46
N ASP A 398 -28.42 -26.35 -22.52
CA ASP A 398 -27.52 -27.42 -22.11
C ASP A 398 -27.69 -27.76 -20.61
N SER A 399 -28.00 -29.04 -20.33
CA SER A 399 -28.24 -29.55 -18.98
C SER A 399 -27.03 -29.48 -18.04
N ASN A 400 -25.81 -29.35 -18.58
CA ASN A 400 -24.59 -29.16 -17.80
C ASN A 400 -24.40 -27.71 -17.33
N CYS A 401 -25.19 -26.77 -17.85
CA CYS A 401 -25.16 -25.37 -17.45
C CYS A 401 -26.16 -25.09 -16.32
N ARG A 402 -25.71 -25.22 -15.06
CA ARG A 402 -26.57 -24.96 -13.89
C ARG A 402 -26.81 -23.48 -13.63
N ARG A 403 -25.79 -22.64 -13.88
CA ARG A 403 -25.87 -21.18 -13.68
C ARG A 403 -25.07 -20.47 -14.76
N ARG A 404 -25.69 -19.51 -15.44
CA ARG A 404 -25.03 -18.62 -16.39
C ARG A 404 -24.53 -17.37 -15.68
N LEU A 405 -23.29 -16.99 -15.95
CA LEU A 405 -22.66 -15.81 -15.36
C LEU A 405 -22.04 -14.95 -16.46
N ALA A 406 -22.43 -13.68 -16.51
CA ALA A 406 -21.74 -12.70 -17.33
C ALA A 406 -20.38 -12.38 -16.71
N THR A 407 -19.34 -12.25 -17.53
CA THR A 407 -17.98 -11.97 -17.07
C THR A 407 -17.21 -11.19 -18.12
N TRP A 408 -16.17 -10.48 -17.67
CA TRP A 408 -15.07 -10.09 -18.55
C TRP A 408 -14.23 -11.33 -18.91
N LEU A 409 -13.74 -11.39 -20.14
CA LEU A 409 -12.80 -12.40 -20.62
C LEU A 409 -11.54 -11.70 -21.14
N LEU A 410 -10.37 -12.26 -20.85
CA LEU A 410 -9.11 -11.81 -21.43
C LEU A 410 -8.81 -12.68 -22.65
N ASP A 411 -8.60 -12.06 -23.82
CA ASP A 411 -8.32 -12.72 -25.09
C ASP A 411 -9.34 -13.82 -25.43
N ASP A 412 -10.62 -13.57 -25.10
CA ASP A 412 -11.74 -14.52 -25.21
C ASP A 412 -11.52 -15.85 -24.46
N SER A 413 -10.52 -15.92 -23.57
CA SER A 413 -10.11 -17.11 -22.85
C SER A 413 -11.17 -17.55 -21.86
N GLN A 414 -11.57 -18.82 -21.97
CA GLN A 414 -12.56 -19.49 -21.12
C GLN A 414 -11.95 -20.80 -20.61
N PRO A 415 -10.99 -20.74 -19.68
CA PRO A 415 -10.45 -21.95 -19.09
C PRO A 415 -11.55 -22.72 -18.38
N PRO A 416 -11.49 -24.06 -18.39
CA PRO A 416 -12.37 -24.85 -17.55
C PRO A 416 -12.17 -24.48 -16.08
N THR A 417 -13.16 -24.82 -15.25
CA THR A 417 -13.06 -24.63 -13.81
C THR A 417 -11.77 -25.22 -13.27
N LEU A 418 -11.07 -24.41 -12.46
CA LEU A 418 -9.80 -24.79 -11.85
C LEU A 418 -10.07 -25.84 -10.77
N LEU A 419 -9.74 -27.10 -11.07
CA LEU A 419 -9.90 -28.20 -10.12
C LEU A 419 -8.66 -28.34 -9.24
N LEU A 420 -8.89 -28.75 -8.00
CA LEU A 420 -7.81 -29.24 -7.15
C LEU A 420 -7.44 -30.69 -7.56
N PRO A 421 -6.19 -31.14 -7.34
CA PRO A 421 -5.75 -32.49 -7.69
C PRO A 421 -6.61 -33.62 -7.09
N GLU A 422 -7.24 -33.37 -5.95
CA GLU A 422 -8.07 -34.34 -5.22
C GLU A 422 -9.57 -34.21 -5.56
N GLN A 423 -9.93 -33.37 -6.54
CA GLN A 423 -11.33 -33.01 -6.82
C GLN A 423 -11.91 -33.74 -8.03
N GLU A 424 -13.17 -34.17 -7.89
CA GLU A 424 -14.01 -34.64 -9.00
C GLU A 424 -14.20 -33.56 -10.07
N ASP A 425 -13.97 -33.92 -11.33
CA ASP A 425 -14.35 -33.09 -12.48
C ASP A 425 -15.81 -33.36 -12.90
N ILE A 426 -16.30 -32.66 -13.92
CA ILE A 426 -17.67 -32.89 -14.45
C ILE A 426 -17.88 -34.31 -15.03
N ASN A 427 -16.80 -35.07 -15.22
CA ASN A 427 -16.77 -36.46 -15.66
C ASN A 427 -16.48 -37.45 -14.50
N GLY A 428 -16.40 -37.00 -13.24
CA GLY A 428 -16.07 -37.81 -12.06
C GLY A 428 -14.59 -37.77 -11.65
N ILE A 429 -14.17 -38.61 -10.69
CA ILE A 429 -12.73 -38.71 -10.36
C ILE A 429 -12.03 -39.52 -11.45
N ARG A 430 -11.08 -38.90 -12.15
CA ARG A 430 -10.18 -39.61 -13.06
C ARG A 430 -8.87 -39.91 -12.34
N PHE A 431 -8.72 -41.14 -11.82
CA PHE A 431 -7.45 -41.63 -11.32
C PHE A 431 -6.66 -42.32 -12.43
N PRO A 432 -5.38 -42.00 -12.65
CA PRO A 432 -4.52 -42.81 -13.50
C PRO A 432 -4.34 -44.18 -12.83
N VAL A 433 -4.79 -45.24 -13.49
CA VAL A 433 -4.51 -46.62 -13.10
C VAL A 433 -3.40 -47.12 -14.02
N TRP A 434 -2.29 -47.56 -13.44
CA TRP A 434 -1.28 -48.28 -14.20
C TRP A 434 -1.82 -49.69 -14.45
N LEU A 435 -1.95 -50.05 -15.73
CA LEU A 435 -2.28 -51.42 -16.14
C LEU A 435 -0.96 -52.16 -16.31
N ASP A 436 -0.81 -53.30 -15.63
CA ASP A 436 0.37 -54.17 -15.69
C ASP A 436 0.69 -54.67 -17.10
#